data_AF-A0A8T8E502-F1
#
_entry.id   AF-A0A8T8E502-F1
#
_cell.length_a   1.000
_cell.length_b   1.000
_cell.length_c   1.000
_cell.angle_alpha   90.00
_cell.angle_beta   90.00
_cell.angle_gamma   90.00
#
_symmetry.space_group_name_H-M   'P 1'
#
loop_
_entity.id
_entity.type
_entity.pdbx_description
1 polymer ?
#
loop_
_entity_poly.entity_id
_entity_poly.type
_entity_poly.pdbx_seq_one_letter_code
_entity_poly.pdbx_strand_id
1 'polypeptide(L)'
;MIRPNRRSVAAALLAGGGHVGALLALFETLEYTTVEATPLLGLFALLAFVQGAVPVLVSAHTRLLAPASGLVALFSGVVAVELSGAGDSALLEMYVMSIVTGLTGGFVVFAGVLEFAIRQGYRLGAGRLRNLPPLPGDDSSRRVAVGSAGLVGLPAGVLGFFFGGPVIALLVLVLVLATVAAAVPLLALLRGGFVSPLVPFAIVVPYVLYGHAFYMTEVSGMGLLLLGPAAVLSALAWKIERAVRSRIGGRDGTAFADRSDCG
;
A
#
# COMPACT_ATOMS: atom_id res chain seq x y z
N MET A 1 2.03 -4.52 -25.35
CA MET A 1 2.82 -4.29 -24.11
C MET A 1 3.75 -3.12 -24.33
N ILE A 2 3.56 -2.00 -23.65
CA ILE A 2 4.45 -0.84 -23.77
C ILE A 2 5.65 -1.08 -22.86
N ARG A 3 6.86 -1.15 -23.43
CA ARG A 3 8.09 -1.40 -22.67
C ARG A 3 8.46 -0.17 -21.83
N PRO A 4 9.00 -0.34 -20.60
CA PRO A 4 9.58 0.75 -19.85
C PRO A 4 10.66 1.47 -20.64
N ASN A 5 10.68 2.81 -20.59
CA ASN A 5 11.74 3.60 -21.21
C ASN A 5 13.03 3.45 -20.39
N ARG A 6 14.20 3.46 -21.04
CA ARG A 6 15.52 3.47 -20.39
C ARG A 6 15.61 4.47 -19.24
N ARG A 7 14.99 5.64 -19.37
CA ARG A 7 14.96 6.66 -18.30
C ARG A 7 14.23 6.20 -17.03
N SER A 8 13.08 5.53 -17.16
CA SER A 8 12.35 5.03 -15.99
C SER A 8 13.08 3.87 -15.32
N VAL A 9 13.74 3.03 -16.12
CA VAL A 9 14.61 1.96 -15.60
C VAL A 9 15.80 2.55 -14.85
N ALA A 10 16.52 3.51 -15.43
CA ALA A 10 17.65 4.16 -14.77
C ALA A 10 17.24 4.84 -13.45
N ALA A 11 16.12 5.56 -13.43
CA ALA A 11 15.59 6.17 -12.21
C ALA A 11 15.27 5.12 -11.13
N ALA A 12 14.68 3.99 -11.50
CA ALA A 12 14.40 2.89 -10.59
C ALA A 12 15.68 2.25 -10.03
N LEU A 13 16.68 2.02 -10.87
CA LEU A 13 17.97 1.46 -10.44
C LEU A 13 18.69 2.40 -9.45
N LEU A 14 18.71 3.70 -9.75
CA LEU A 14 19.29 4.70 -8.86
C LEU A 14 18.53 4.81 -7.53
N ALA A 15 17.20 4.76 -7.56
CA ALA A 15 16.38 4.78 -6.35
C ALA A 15 16.56 3.53 -5.49
N GLY A 16 16.59 2.34 -6.12
CA GLY A 16 16.85 1.09 -5.41
C GLY A 16 18.24 1.08 -4.77
N GLY A 17 19.28 1.46 -5.52
CA GLY A 17 20.64 1.55 -5.01
C GLY A 17 20.79 2.60 -3.91
N GLY A 18 20.19 3.78 -4.08
CA GLY A 18 20.18 4.83 -3.08
C GLY A 18 19.46 4.43 -1.79
N HIS A 19 18.35 3.70 -1.90
CA HIS A 19 17.61 3.19 -0.73
C HIS A 19 18.42 2.17 0.06
N VAL A 20 19.08 1.22 -0.62
CA VAL A 20 20.01 0.27 0.04
C VAL A 20 21.17 1.00 0.70
N GLY A 21 21.82 1.93 -0.01
CA GLY A 21 22.94 2.70 0.52
C GLY A 21 22.55 3.53 1.75
N ALA A 22 21.37 4.14 1.74
CA ALA A 22 20.85 4.89 2.89
C ALA A 22 20.57 4.00 4.10
N LEU A 23 20.01 2.80 3.90
CA LEU A 23 19.79 1.83 4.99
C LEU A 23 21.11 1.35 5.60
N LEU A 24 22.10 1.03 4.77
CA LEU A 24 23.43 0.62 5.24
C LEU A 24 24.11 1.76 6.02
N ALA A 25 24.01 2.99 5.53
CA ALA A 25 24.54 4.15 6.24
C ALA A 25 23.84 4.38 7.60
N LEU A 26 22.52 4.16 7.68
CA LEU A 26 21.80 4.25 8.95
C LEU A 26 22.21 3.14 9.92
N PHE A 27 22.37 1.90 9.45
CA PHE A 27 22.84 0.81 10.30
C PHE A 27 24.23 1.09 10.86
N GLU A 28 25.14 1.60 10.04
CA GLU A 28 26.48 2.00 10.48
C GLU A 28 26.42 3.17 11.48
N THR A 29 25.61 4.19 11.19
CA THR A 29 25.50 5.41 12.02
C THR A 29 24.85 5.13 13.38
N LEU A 30 23.89 4.21 13.43
CA LEU A 30 23.13 3.86 14.63
C LEU A 30 23.66 2.59 15.31
N GLU A 31 24.81 2.07 14.86
CA GLU A 31 25.48 0.89 15.43
C GLU A 31 24.59 -0.37 15.51
N TYR A 32 23.65 -0.52 14.56
CA TYR A 32 22.80 -1.72 14.48
C TYR A 32 23.63 -2.94 14.07
N THR A 33 23.82 -3.88 14.99
CA THR A 33 24.57 -5.14 14.77
C THR A 33 23.79 -6.22 14.01
N THR A 34 22.64 -5.88 13.41
CA THR A 34 21.60 -6.84 13.00
C THR A 34 21.92 -7.70 11.77
N VAL A 35 23.08 -7.57 11.12
CA VAL A 35 23.40 -8.37 9.92
C VAL A 35 24.75 -9.09 10.00
N GLU A 36 24.96 -9.88 11.06
CA GLU A 36 26.14 -10.74 11.19
C GLU A 36 26.15 -11.95 10.24
N ALA A 37 25.01 -12.32 9.63
CA ALA A 37 24.91 -13.44 8.69
C ALA A 37 24.99 -12.99 7.22
N THR A 38 26.15 -13.19 6.59
CA THR A 38 26.46 -12.82 5.18
C THR A 38 25.40 -13.20 4.13
N PRO A 39 24.76 -14.40 4.15
CA PRO A 39 23.73 -14.73 3.14
C PRO A 39 22.40 -14.01 3.34
N LEU A 40 22.04 -13.62 4.57
CA LEU A 40 20.82 -12.85 4.85
C LEU A 40 20.97 -11.39 4.43
N LEU A 41 22.20 -10.84 4.47
CA LEU A 41 22.49 -9.49 3.98
C LEU A 41 22.19 -9.33 2.49
N GLY A 42 22.56 -10.31 1.66
CA GLY A 42 22.30 -10.28 0.21
C GLY A 42 20.81 -10.30 -0.11
N LEU A 43 20.03 -11.13 0.59
CA LEU A 43 18.58 -11.17 0.44
C LEU A 43 17.92 -9.88 0.91
N PHE A 44 18.33 -9.35 2.07
CA PHE A 44 17.85 -8.06 2.58
C PHE A 44 18.14 -6.93 1.60
N ALA A 45 19.38 -6.83 1.11
CA ALA A 45 19.78 -5.81 0.13
C ALA A 45 18.94 -5.90 -1.15
N LEU A 46 18.64 -7.12 -1.62
CA LEU A 46 17.75 -7.33 -2.77
C LEU A 46 16.32 -6.84 -2.48
N LEU A 47 15.75 -7.18 -1.33
CA LEU A 47 14.39 -6.75 -0.95
C LEU A 47 14.31 -5.22 -0.77
N ALA A 48 15.30 -4.63 -0.10
CA ALA A 48 15.43 -3.19 0.06
C ALA A 48 15.60 -2.48 -1.29
N PHE A 49 16.40 -3.06 -2.19
CA PHE A 49 16.54 -2.56 -3.56
C PHE A 49 15.21 -2.58 -4.29
N VAL A 50 14.48 -3.70 -4.25
CA VAL A 50 13.16 -3.85 -4.88
C VAL A 50 12.15 -2.84 -4.31
N GLN A 51 12.12 -2.67 -2.98
CA GLN A 51 11.27 -1.69 -2.32
C GLN A 51 11.59 -0.25 -2.74
N GLY A 52 12.86 0.08 -2.99
CA GLY A 52 13.27 1.38 -3.51
C GLY A 52 12.97 1.56 -5.00
N ALA A 53 13.23 0.53 -5.79
CA ALA A 53 13.18 0.58 -7.25
C ALA A 53 11.75 0.54 -7.79
N VAL A 54 10.89 -0.35 -7.28
CA VAL A 54 9.56 -0.61 -7.84
C VAL A 54 8.64 0.62 -7.76
N PRO A 55 8.48 1.32 -6.62
CA PRO A 55 7.60 2.48 -6.55
C PRO A 55 8.07 3.63 -7.45
N VAL A 56 9.39 3.82 -7.58
CA VAL A 56 9.98 4.81 -8.49
C VAL A 56 9.80 4.40 -9.94
N LEU A 57 9.96 3.12 -10.29
CA LEU A 57 9.69 2.61 -11.63
C LEU A 57 8.23 2.84 -12.01
N VAL A 58 7.30 2.46 -11.13
CA VAL A 58 5.86 2.66 -11.34
C VAL A 58 5.58 4.14 -11.55
N SER A 59 6.07 5.01 -10.68
CA SER A 59 5.85 6.46 -10.75
C SER A 59 6.45 7.07 -12.03
N ALA A 60 7.69 6.72 -12.38
CA ALA A 60 8.36 7.21 -13.57
C ALA A 60 7.71 6.71 -14.87
N HIS A 61 7.23 5.45 -14.88
CA HIS A 61 6.61 4.85 -16.04
C HIS A 61 5.16 5.31 -16.27
N THR A 62 4.42 5.60 -15.19
CA THR A 62 2.98 5.88 -15.23
C THR A 62 2.59 7.32 -14.94
N ARG A 63 3.51 8.10 -14.36
CA ARG A 63 3.31 9.45 -13.79
C ARG A 63 2.29 9.52 -12.65
N LEU A 64 2.11 8.38 -11.97
CA LEU A 64 1.58 8.37 -10.61
C LEU A 64 2.63 8.95 -9.66
N LEU A 65 2.19 9.68 -8.65
CA LEU A 65 3.05 10.32 -7.66
C LEU A 65 3.09 9.54 -6.35
N ALA A 66 1.98 8.91 -5.97
CA ALA A 66 1.79 8.27 -4.68
C ALA A 66 2.83 7.17 -4.38
N PRO A 67 3.24 6.29 -5.32
CA PRO A 67 4.20 5.24 -4.99
C PRO A 67 5.57 5.81 -4.60
N ALA A 68 6.16 6.68 -5.41
CA ALA A 68 7.48 7.26 -5.13
C ALA A 68 7.43 8.25 -3.95
N SER A 69 6.45 9.15 -3.93
CA SER A 69 6.33 10.13 -2.83
C SER A 69 5.98 9.47 -1.50
N GLY A 70 5.15 8.42 -1.50
CA GLY A 70 4.82 7.65 -0.31
C GLY A 70 6.05 6.92 0.25
N LEU A 71 6.87 6.32 -0.61
CA LEU A 71 8.13 5.70 -0.19
C LEU A 71 9.08 6.75 0.43
N VAL A 72 9.26 7.89 -0.23
CA VAL A 72 10.15 8.97 0.27
C VAL A 72 9.65 9.51 1.60
N ALA A 73 8.35 9.82 1.71
CA ALA A 73 7.75 10.35 2.93
C ALA A 73 7.91 9.37 4.10
N LEU A 74 7.67 8.08 3.85
CA LEU A 74 7.76 7.07 4.89
C LEU A 74 9.21 6.84 5.34
N PHE A 75 10.14 6.66 4.41
CA PHE A 75 11.55 6.49 4.74
C PHE A 75 12.13 7.72 5.44
N SER A 76 11.81 8.93 4.96
CA SER A 76 12.26 10.18 5.59
C SER A 76 11.68 10.34 7.00
N GLY A 77 10.45 9.89 7.23
CA GLY A 77 9.83 9.87 8.56
C GLY A 77 10.58 8.94 9.52
N VAL A 78 10.93 7.73 9.09
CA VAL A 78 11.76 6.79 9.87
C VAL A 78 13.10 7.43 10.21
N VAL A 79 13.81 7.94 9.21
CA VAL A 79 15.11 8.61 9.40
C VAL A 79 15.02 9.78 10.37
N ALA A 80 14.00 10.62 10.24
CA ALA A 80 13.84 11.79 11.09
C ALA A 80 13.61 11.40 12.56
N VAL A 81 12.79 10.38 12.83
CA VAL A 81 12.52 9.94 14.20
C VAL A 81 13.77 9.29 14.81
N GLU A 82 14.40 8.36 14.10
CA GLU A 82 15.61 7.66 14.54
C GLU A 82 16.76 8.63 14.85
N LEU A 83 17.05 9.56 13.93
CA LEU A 83 18.14 10.53 14.13
C LEU A 83 17.84 11.58 15.20
N SER A 84 16.56 11.82 15.51
CA SER A 84 16.19 12.77 16.56
C SER A 84 16.35 12.21 17.98
N GLY A 85 16.56 10.89 18.12
CA GLY A 85 16.51 10.20 19.41
C GLY A 85 15.15 10.32 20.10
N ALA A 86 14.11 10.77 19.38
CA ALA A 86 12.75 10.90 19.87
C ALA A 86 12.09 9.52 19.89
N GLY A 87 12.56 8.68 20.81
CA GLY A 87 12.00 7.37 21.07
C GLY A 87 13.09 6.32 21.28
N ASP A 88 12.93 5.53 22.33
CA ASP A 88 13.47 4.18 22.48
C ASP A 88 12.82 3.22 21.44
N SER A 89 12.55 3.74 20.25
CA SER A 89 11.66 3.15 19.26
C SER A 89 12.54 2.57 18.17
N ALA A 90 12.63 1.24 18.11
CA ALA A 90 13.32 0.49 17.06
C ALA A 90 12.63 0.63 15.68
N LEU A 91 12.21 1.84 15.26
CA LEU A 91 11.45 2.08 14.02
C LEU A 91 12.24 1.65 12.78
N LEU A 92 13.56 1.71 12.81
CA LEU A 92 14.43 1.22 11.76
C LEU A 92 14.34 -0.31 11.65
N GLU A 93 14.39 -1.05 12.77
CA GLU A 93 14.18 -2.51 12.76
C GLU A 93 12.80 -2.86 12.21
N MET A 94 11.80 -2.09 12.59
CA MET A 94 10.43 -2.33 12.17
C MET A 94 10.23 -1.98 10.68
N TYR A 95 10.91 -0.93 10.19
CA TYR A 95 11.00 -0.62 8.77
C TYR A 95 11.69 -1.74 7.99
N VAL A 96 12.75 -2.32 8.54
CA VAL A 96 13.44 -3.50 7.99
C VAL A 96 12.50 -4.70 7.94
N MET A 97 11.73 -4.97 8.99
CA MET A 97 10.71 -6.02 8.97
C MET A 97 9.60 -5.75 7.95
N SER A 98 9.24 -4.48 7.73
CA SER A 98 8.31 -4.09 6.65
C SER A 98 8.87 -4.37 5.25
N ILE A 99 10.20 -4.29 5.06
CA ILE A 99 10.90 -4.67 3.82
C ILE A 99 10.82 -6.19 3.63
N VAL A 100 11.15 -6.96 4.68
CA VAL A 100 11.13 -8.42 4.64
C VAL A 100 9.74 -8.97 4.34
N THR A 101 8.71 -8.40 4.96
CA THR A 101 7.30 -8.79 4.73
C THR A 101 6.72 -8.22 3.43
N GLY A 102 7.35 -7.20 2.85
CA GLY A 102 6.86 -6.47 1.67
C GLY A 102 5.72 -5.50 1.98
N LEU A 103 5.44 -5.20 3.24
CA LEU A 103 4.31 -4.40 3.69
C LEU A 103 4.37 -2.97 3.16
N THR A 104 5.53 -2.31 3.30
CA THR A 104 5.73 -0.95 2.80
C THR A 104 5.57 -0.89 1.29
N GLY A 105 6.25 -1.78 0.56
CA GLY A 105 6.14 -1.87 -0.89
C GLY A 105 4.69 -2.09 -1.36
N GLY A 106 3.97 -2.98 -0.68
CA GLY A 106 2.56 -3.25 -0.92
C GLY A 106 1.67 -2.02 -0.77
N PHE A 107 1.81 -1.29 0.33
CA PHE A 107 1.04 -0.07 0.59
C PHE A 107 1.31 1.05 -0.41
N VAL A 108 2.57 1.35 -0.71
CA VAL A 108 2.89 2.47 -1.62
C VAL A 108 2.46 2.17 -3.06
N VAL A 109 2.53 0.91 -3.50
CA VAL A 109 2.00 0.51 -4.81
C VAL A 109 0.47 0.53 -4.80
N PHE A 110 -0.18 0.06 -3.72
CA PHE A 110 -1.64 0.15 -3.57
C PHE A 110 -2.14 1.61 -3.58
N ALA A 111 -1.41 2.53 -2.94
CA ALA A 111 -1.69 3.96 -3.01
C ALA A 111 -1.63 4.49 -4.45
N GLY A 112 -0.73 3.95 -5.29
CA GLY A 112 -0.72 4.21 -6.73
C GLY A 112 -1.98 3.75 -7.46
N VAL A 113 -2.55 2.59 -7.07
CA VAL A 113 -3.84 2.12 -7.63
C VAL A 113 -4.98 3.07 -7.25
N LEU A 114 -5.00 3.53 -6.00
CA LEU A 114 -5.97 4.53 -5.54
C LEU A 114 -5.83 5.85 -6.29
N GLU A 115 -4.60 6.36 -6.42
CA GLU A 115 -4.32 7.59 -7.18
C GLU A 115 -4.77 7.45 -8.64
N PHE A 116 -4.44 6.32 -9.28
CA PHE A 116 -4.88 6.04 -10.64
C PHE A 116 -6.41 6.08 -10.76
N ALA A 117 -7.13 5.38 -9.88
CA ALA A 117 -8.58 5.33 -9.90
C ALA A 117 -9.20 6.71 -9.68
N ILE A 118 -8.70 7.48 -8.71
CA ILE A 118 -9.15 8.85 -8.43
C ILE A 118 -8.88 9.76 -9.63
N ARG A 119 -7.65 9.79 -10.15
CA ARG A 119 -7.24 10.70 -11.22
C ARG A 119 -7.94 10.41 -12.53
N GLN A 120 -8.11 9.14 -12.89
CA GLN A 120 -8.88 8.79 -14.09
C GLN A 120 -10.36 9.06 -13.91
N GLY A 121 -10.98 8.60 -12.82
CA GLY A 121 -12.42 8.66 -12.67
C GLY A 121 -12.97 10.07 -12.40
N TYR A 122 -12.18 10.91 -11.74
CA TYR A 122 -12.47 12.34 -11.55
C TYR A 122 -11.79 13.27 -12.57
N ARG A 123 -11.11 12.71 -13.58
CA ARG A 123 -10.36 13.47 -14.61
C ARG A 123 -9.31 14.44 -14.04
N LEU A 124 -8.78 14.19 -12.84
CA LEU A 124 -7.78 15.03 -12.18
C LEU A 124 -6.39 14.82 -12.82
N GLY A 125 -6.06 15.68 -13.77
CA GLY A 125 -4.78 15.59 -14.49
C GLY A 125 -4.61 14.25 -15.22
N ALA A 126 -5.72 13.64 -15.69
CA ALA A 126 -5.72 12.35 -16.38
C ALA A 126 -4.85 12.38 -17.66
N GLY A 127 -4.84 13.50 -18.39
CA GLY A 127 -3.97 13.69 -19.56
C GLY A 127 -2.45 13.68 -19.26
N ARG A 128 -2.06 13.72 -17.98
CA ARG A 128 -0.66 13.55 -17.57
C ARG A 128 -0.30 12.09 -17.31
N LEU A 129 -1.26 11.19 -17.09
CA LEU A 129 -1.01 9.77 -16.87
C LEU A 129 -0.52 9.10 -18.16
N ARG A 130 0.29 8.04 -18.04
CA ARG A 130 0.88 7.33 -19.18
C ARG A 130 0.87 5.83 -18.95
N ASN A 131 0.78 5.05 -20.02
CA ASN A 131 0.98 3.59 -19.99
C ASN A 131 0.08 2.84 -18.98
N LEU A 132 -1.09 3.40 -18.68
CA LEU A 132 -2.09 2.79 -17.80
C LEU A 132 -3.30 2.35 -18.64
N PRO A 133 -3.96 1.24 -18.27
CA PRO A 133 -5.20 0.84 -18.92
C PRO A 133 -6.32 1.87 -18.64
N PRO A 134 -7.43 1.82 -19.38
CA PRO A 134 -8.66 2.50 -18.95
C PRO A 134 -9.16 1.91 -17.62
N LEU A 135 -10.06 2.64 -16.95
CA LEU A 135 -10.71 2.11 -15.76
C LEU A 135 -11.51 0.83 -16.10
N PRO A 136 -11.52 -0.17 -15.21
CA PRO A 136 -12.30 -1.37 -15.43
C PRO A 136 -13.81 -1.05 -15.46
N GLY A 137 -14.54 -1.75 -16.33
CA GLY A 137 -16.00 -1.79 -16.27
C GLY A 137 -16.52 -2.47 -15.01
N ASP A 138 -17.84 -2.51 -14.82
CA ASP A 138 -18.44 -3.02 -13.57
C ASP A 138 -18.14 -4.50 -13.29
N ASP A 139 -18.06 -5.31 -14.34
CA ASP A 139 -17.75 -6.75 -14.26
C ASP A 139 -16.28 -7.03 -13.93
N SER A 140 -15.36 -6.20 -14.42
CA SER A 140 -13.93 -6.36 -14.16
C SER A 140 -13.46 -5.64 -12.88
N SER A 141 -14.22 -4.66 -12.38
CA SER A 141 -13.90 -3.89 -11.17
C SER A 141 -13.67 -4.78 -9.95
N ARG A 142 -14.46 -5.85 -9.78
CA ARG A 142 -14.28 -6.79 -8.65
C ARG A 142 -12.95 -7.53 -8.73
N ARG A 143 -12.56 -8.01 -9.92
CA ARG A 143 -11.29 -8.72 -10.12
C ARG A 143 -10.10 -7.79 -9.92
N VAL A 144 -10.16 -6.58 -10.45
CA VAL A 144 -9.13 -5.55 -10.25
C VAL A 144 -9.01 -5.17 -8.78
N ALA A 145 -10.13 -4.97 -8.08
CA ALA A 145 -10.13 -4.63 -6.66
C ALA A 145 -9.48 -5.72 -5.81
N VAL A 146 -9.88 -6.99 -5.99
CA VAL A 146 -9.30 -8.11 -5.24
C VAL A 146 -7.83 -8.32 -5.58
N GLY A 147 -7.47 -8.29 -6.87
CA GLY A 147 -6.08 -8.45 -7.31
C GLY A 147 -5.16 -7.36 -6.77
N SER A 148 -5.61 -6.10 -6.78
CA SER A 148 -4.85 -4.98 -6.23
C SER A 148 -4.81 -5.00 -4.71
N ALA A 149 -5.89 -5.42 -4.05
CA ALA A 149 -5.94 -5.58 -2.60
C ALA A 149 -4.99 -6.67 -2.08
N GLY A 150 -4.61 -7.64 -2.93
CA GLY A 150 -3.54 -8.60 -2.64
C GLY A 150 -2.19 -7.94 -2.34
N LEU A 151 -1.94 -6.72 -2.84
CA LEU A 151 -0.75 -5.93 -2.49
C LEU A 151 -0.70 -5.58 -1.00
N VAL A 152 -1.84 -5.52 -0.32
CA VAL A 152 -1.93 -5.31 1.14
C VAL A 152 -2.10 -6.64 1.86
N GLY A 153 -2.95 -7.51 1.33
CA GLY A 153 -3.29 -8.80 1.94
C GLY A 153 -2.14 -9.79 2.05
N LEU A 154 -1.32 -9.93 1.00
CA LEU A 154 -0.20 -10.88 0.99
C LEU A 154 0.87 -10.50 2.04
N PRO A 155 1.38 -9.25 2.08
CA PRO A 155 2.30 -8.84 3.14
C PRO A 155 1.71 -8.96 4.54
N ALA A 156 0.42 -8.65 4.72
CA ALA A 156 -0.25 -8.80 6.01
C ALA A 156 -0.32 -10.27 6.45
N GLY A 157 -0.58 -11.21 5.52
CA GLY A 157 -0.56 -12.64 5.81
C GLY A 157 0.83 -13.14 6.22
N VAL A 158 1.88 -12.69 5.53
CA VAL A 158 3.28 -12.98 5.88
C VAL A 158 3.60 -12.42 7.27
N LEU A 159 3.17 -11.20 7.57
CA LEU A 159 3.30 -10.60 8.89
C LEU A 159 2.59 -11.44 9.96
N GLY A 160 1.36 -11.89 9.69
CA GLY A 160 0.60 -12.76 10.59
C GLY A 160 1.29 -14.09 10.88
N PHE A 161 2.05 -14.64 9.93
CA PHE A 161 2.85 -15.85 10.14
C PHE A 161 4.07 -15.61 11.04
N PHE A 162 4.77 -14.49 10.85
CA PHE A 162 5.94 -14.16 11.68
C PHE A 162 5.57 -13.81 13.13
N PHE A 163 4.46 -13.10 13.35
CA PHE A 163 4.10 -12.58 14.67
C PHE A 163 2.95 -13.32 15.36
N GLY A 164 2.10 -14.03 14.61
CA GLY A 164 0.99 -14.80 15.14
C GLY A 164 1.32 -16.28 15.42
N GLY A 165 2.55 -16.70 15.11
CA GLY A 165 2.98 -18.09 15.15
C GLY A 165 2.66 -18.87 13.86
N PRO A 166 3.26 -20.05 13.66
CA PRO A 166 3.18 -20.83 12.42
C PRO A 166 1.83 -21.55 12.22
N VAL A 167 0.73 -20.91 12.62
CA VAL A 167 -0.62 -21.42 12.45
C VAL A 167 -1.13 -20.97 11.09
N ILE A 168 -1.18 -21.89 10.13
CA ILE A 168 -1.64 -21.62 8.74
C ILE A 168 -3.02 -20.92 8.74
N ALA A 169 -3.92 -21.30 9.65
CA ALA A 169 -5.23 -20.68 9.77
C ALA A 169 -5.15 -19.17 10.09
N LEU A 170 -4.19 -18.74 10.90
CA LEU A 170 -4.01 -17.33 11.24
C LEU A 170 -3.42 -16.54 10.06
N LEU A 171 -2.43 -17.10 9.34
CA LEU A 171 -1.93 -16.52 8.09
C LEU A 171 -3.08 -16.29 7.10
N VAL A 172 -3.91 -17.32 6.87
CA VAL A 172 -5.02 -17.25 5.92
C VAL A 172 -6.05 -16.24 6.37
N LEU A 173 -6.39 -16.23 7.67
CA LEU A 173 -7.34 -15.28 8.24
C LEU A 173 -6.88 -13.84 8.04
N VAL A 174 -5.63 -13.52 8.40
CA VAL A 174 -5.08 -12.16 8.28
C VAL A 174 -5.01 -11.73 6.81
N LEU A 175 -4.56 -12.62 5.92
CA LEU A 175 -4.53 -12.37 4.48
C LEU A 175 -5.93 -11.99 3.97
N VAL A 176 -6.94 -12.79 4.32
CA VAL A 176 -8.32 -12.55 3.88
C VAL A 176 -8.85 -11.24 4.44
N LEU A 177 -8.69 -10.98 5.74
CA LEU A 177 -9.19 -9.75 6.36
C LEU A 177 -8.51 -8.50 5.78
N ALA A 178 -7.19 -8.50 5.62
CA ALA A 178 -6.45 -7.39 5.00
C ALA A 178 -6.85 -7.19 3.53
N THR A 179 -7.00 -8.28 2.78
CA THR A 179 -7.45 -8.20 1.38
C THR A 179 -8.85 -7.61 1.30
N VAL A 180 -9.78 -8.04 2.15
CA VAL A 180 -11.15 -7.51 2.17
C VAL A 180 -11.16 -6.04 2.59
N ALA A 181 -10.38 -5.67 3.61
CA ALA A 181 -10.27 -4.30 4.09
C ALA A 181 -9.72 -3.34 3.01
N ALA A 182 -8.82 -3.79 2.14
CA ALA A 182 -8.34 -3.01 1.00
C ALA A 182 -9.30 -3.07 -0.21
N ALA A 183 -9.92 -4.23 -0.48
CA ALA A 183 -10.77 -4.44 -1.65
C ALA A 183 -12.09 -3.69 -1.56
N VAL A 184 -12.73 -3.62 -0.39
CA VAL A 184 -14.02 -2.93 -0.21
C VAL A 184 -13.96 -1.46 -0.62
N PRO A 185 -13.05 -0.63 -0.08
CA PRO A 185 -13.01 0.78 -0.44
C PRO A 185 -12.50 1.00 -1.87
N LEU A 186 -11.58 0.17 -2.37
CA LEU A 186 -11.16 0.23 -3.77
C LEU A 186 -12.32 -0.11 -4.73
N LEU A 187 -13.13 -1.11 -4.40
CA LEU A 187 -14.30 -1.48 -5.20
C LEU A 187 -15.35 -0.37 -5.21
N ALA A 188 -15.57 0.28 -4.06
CA ALA A 188 -16.47 1.42 -3.95
C ALA A 188 -15.99 2.58 -4.85
N LEU A 189 -14.68 2.86 -4.81
CA LEU A 189 -14.06 3.85 -5.66
C LEU A 189 -14.20 3.49 -7.15
N LEU A 190 -13.89 2.26 -7.56
CA LEU A 190 -13.93 1.85 -8.96
C LEU A 190 -15.35 1.84 -9.56
N ARG A 191 -16.37 1.46 -8.77
CA ARG A 191 -17.75 1.32 -9.26
C ARG A 191 -18.53 2.63 -9.31
N GLY A 192 -18.25 3.57 -8.41
CA GLY A 192 -19.05 4.79 -8.31
C GLY A 192 -18.30 6.00 -7.80
N GLY A 193 -16.97 5.93 -7.72
CA GLY A 193 -16.15 7.04 -7.26
C GLY A 193 -16.27 7.33 -5.77
N PHE A 194 -16.83 6.45 -4.95
CA PHE A 194 -17.02 6.74 -3.52
C PHE A 194 -15.66 6.80 -2.81
N VAL A 195 -15.36 7.96 -2.19
CA VAL A 195 -14.05 8.23 -1.58
C VAL A 195 -14.09 8.06 -0.07
N SER A 196 -15.25 8.27 0.58
CA SER A 196 -15.37 8.12 2.04
C SER A 196 -15.00 6.73 2.57
N PRO A 197 -15.18 5.61 1.83
CA PRO A 197 -14.74 4.29 2.29
C PRO A 197 -13.22 4.20 2.49
N LEU A 198 -12.43 5.06 1.83
CA LEU A 198 -10.98 5.08 1.98
C LEU A 198 -10.54 5.60 3.35
N VAL A 199 -11.36 6.38 4.04
CA VAL A 199 -11.02 6.97 5.35
C VAL A 199 -10.80 5.91 6.43
N PRO A 200 -11.76 5.00 6.72
CA PRO A 200 -11.54 3.94 7.70
C PRO A 200 -10.38 3.01 7.30
N PHE A 201 -10.19 2.76 6.00
CA PHE A 201 -9.01 2.03 5.52
C PHE A 201 -7.71 2.76 5.86
N ALA A 202 -7.58 4.03 5.48
CA ALA A 202 -6.36 4.82 5.63
C ALA A 202 -5.96 5.05 7.10
N ILE A 203 -6.93 5.09 8.01
CA ILE A 203 -6.68 5.24 9.44
C ILE A 203 -6.39 3.88 10.09
N VAL A 204 -7.28 2.90 9.92
CA VAL A 204 -7.24 1.67 10.72
C VAL A 204 -6.24 0.66 10.15
N VAL A 205 -6.18 0.47 8.83
CA VAL A 205 -5.37 -0.63 8.26
C VAL A 205 -3.87 -0.36 8.40
N PRO A 206 -3.34 0.83 8.04
CA PRO A 206 -1.95 1.17 8.34
C PRO A 206 -1.67 1.12 9.84
N TYR A 207 -2.54 1.68 10.68
CA TYR A 207 -2.35 1.65 12.13
C TYR A 207 -2.26 0.23 12.70
N VAL A 208 -3.13 -0.70 12.26
CA VAL A 208 -3.12 -2.08 12.74
C VAL A 208 -1.91 -2.84 12.20
N LEU A 209 -1.60 -2.73 10.91
CA LEU A 209 -0.49 -3.49 10.29
C LEU A 209 0.87 -2.95 10.71
N TYR A 210 1.04 -1.62 10.78
CA TYR A 210 2.23 -1.04 11.39
C TYR A 210 2.23 -1.27 12.90
N GLY A 211 1.11 -1.10 13.62
CA GLY A 211 1.05 -1.40 15.06
C GLY A 211 1.53 -2.81 15.43
N HIS A 212 1.21 -3.82 14.62
CA HIS A 212 1.70 -5.20 14.85
C HIS A 212 3.11 -5.44 14.31
N ALA A 213 3.50 -4.82 13.19
CA ALA A 213 4.87 -4.90 12.70
C ALA A 213 5.85 -4.08 13.54
N PHE A 214 5.36 -3.10 14.30
CA PHE A 214 6.16 -2.06 14.96
C PHE A 214 6.08 -2.14 16.50
N TYR A 215 4.91 -2.24 17.12
CA TYR A 215 4.80 -1.97 18.57
C TYR A 215 4.56 -3.19 19.46
N MET A 216 4.17 -4.35 18.92
CA MET A 216 3.50 -5.35 19.74
C MET A 216 4.15 -6.74 19.64
N THR A 217 5.22 -6.96 20.41
CA THR A 217 5.74 -8.29 20.74
C THR A 217 4.82 -9.07 21.69
N GLU A 218 3.88 -8.39 22.36
CA GLU A 218 3.00 -8.98 23.38
C GLU A 218 1.51 -9.05 22.99
N VAL A 219 1.08 -8.36 21.92
CA VAL A 219 -0.31 -8.48 21.45
C VAL A 219 -0.42 -9.74 20.61
N SER A 220 -1.03 -10.76 21.22
CA SER A 220 -1.59 -11.92 20.52
C SER A 220 -2.19 -11.48 19.18
N GLY A 221 -2.03 -12.24 18.10
CA GLY A 221 -2.52 -11.90 16.75
C GLY A 221 -4.02 -11.51 16.64
N MET A 222 -4.77 -11.53 17.74
CA MET A 222 -6.08 -10.92 17.93
C MET A 222 -6.17 -9.45 17.45
N GLY A 223 -5.13 -8.62 17.60
CA GLY A 223 -5.22 -7.24 17.13
C GLY A 223 -5.31 -7.13 15.60
N LEU A 224 -4.82 -8.14 14.85
CA LEU A 224 -5.02 -8.24 13.40
C LEU A 224 -6.49 -8.51 13.03
N LEU A 225 -7.32 -8.98 13.97
CA LEU A 225 -8.76 -9.14 13.73
C LEU A 225 -9.47 -7.79 13.53
N LEU A 226 -8.87 -6.67 13.97
CA LEU A 226 -9.39 -5.31 13.75
C LEU A 226 -9.44 -4.90 12.27
N LEU A 227 -8.76 -5.65 11.38
CA LEU A 227 -8.91 -5.51 9.93
C LEU A 227 -10.34 -5.80 9.46
N GLY A 228 -11.04 -6.74 10.11
CA GLY A 228 -12.45 -7.05 9.82
C GLY A 228 -13.38 -5.86 10.08
N PRO A 229 -13.39 -5.28 11.29
CA PRO A 229 -14.07 -4.02 11.58
C PRO A 229 -13.73 -2.89 10.61
N ALA A 230 -12.47 -2.72 10.19
CA ALA A 230 -12.11 -1.71 9.20
C ALA A 230 -12.84 -1.91 7.85
N ALA A 231 -12.96 -3.16 7.38
CA ALA A 231 -13.73 -3.49 6.19
C ALA A 231 -15.22 -3.19 6.35
N VAL A 232 -15.79 -3.51 7.53
CA VAL A 232 -17.20 -3.20 7.84
C VAL A 232 -17.44 -1.69 7.84
N LEU A 233 -16.58 -0.91 8.49
CA LEU A 233 -16.66 0.55 8.51
C LEU A 233 -16.57 1.13 7.08
N SER A 234 -15.66 0.59 6.25
CA SER A 234 -15.54 0.99 4.85
C SER A 234 -16.81 0.70 4.05
N ALA A 235 -17.43 -0.47 4.28
CA ALA A 235 -18.69 -0.85 3.63
C ALA A 235 -19.87 0.02 4.09
N LEU A 236 -19.91 0.39 5.38
CA LEU A 236 -20.93 1.30 5.92
C LEU A 236 -20.76 2.71 5.33
N ALA A 237 -19.54 3.24 5.31
CA ALA A 237 -19.23 4.52 4.68
C ALA A 237 -19.66 4.54 3.21
N TRP A 238 -19.43 3.44 2.48
CA TRP A 238 -19.88 3.31 1.10
C TRP A 238 -21.42 3.42 0.98
N LYS A 239 -22.16 2.66 1.80
CA LYS A 239 -23.63 2.71 1.79
C LYS A 239 -24.16 4.10 2.14
N ILE A 240 -23.57 4.75 3.13
CA ILE A 240 -23.96 6.10 3.57
C ILE A 240 -23.70 7.11 2.45
N GLU A 241 -22.49 7.14 1.88
CA GLU A 241 -22.17 8.07 0.80
C GLU A 241 -23.07 7.85 -0.42
N ARG A 242 -23.36 6.60 -0.77
CA ARG A 242 -24.30 6.27 -1.85
C ARG A 242 -25.71 6.81 -1.56
N ALA A 243 -26.22 6.60 -0.36
CA ALA A 243 -27.56 7.07 0.04
C ALA A 243 -27.66 8.60 0.07
N VAL A 244 -26.59 9.29 0.45
CA VAL A 244 -26.53 10.76 0.42
C VAL A 244 -26.50 11.26 -1.02
N ARG A 245 -25.66 10.68 -1.88
CA ARG A 245 -25.55 11.09 -3.29
C ARG A 245 -26.82 10.82 -4.08
N SER A 246 -27.53 9.72 -3.84
CA SER A 246 -28.80 9.41 -4.54
C SER A 246 -29.91 10.41 -4.22
N ARG A 247 -29.91 10.99 -3.00
CA ARG A 247 -30.89 12.02 -2.60
C ARG A 247 -30.59 13.39 -3.20
N ILE A 248 -29.32 13.75 -3.35
CA ILE A 248 -28.91 15.09 -3.83
C ILE A 248 -28.88 15.14 -5.37
N GLY A 249 -28.47 14.06 -6.03
CA GLY A 249 -28.13 14.06 -7.46
C GLY A 249 -29.20 13.49 -8.41
N GLY A 250 -30.32 12.95 -7.93
CA GLY A 250 -31.41 12.37 -8.75
C GLY A 250 -31.06 11.12 -9.59
N ARG A 251 -29.77 10.86 -9.82
CA ARG A 251 -29.19 9.62 -10.33
C ARG A 251 -28.49 8.88 -9.18
N ASP A 252 -28.24 7.59 -9.32
CA ASP A 252 -27.64 6.67 -8.33
C ASP A 252 -26.25 7.05 -7.76
N GLY A 253 -25.79 8.29 -7.94
CA GLY A 253 -24.53 8.80 -7.42
C GLY A 253 -23.29 8.36 -8.20
N THR A 254 -23.50 7.78 -9.40
CA THR A 254 -22.51 7.04 -10.20
C THR A 254 -21.94 7.82 -11.39
N ALA A 255 -21.96 9.16 -11.39
CA ALA A 255 -21.31 9.99 -12.42
C ALA A 255 -19.77 9.97 -12.27
N PHE A 256 -19.18 8.77 -12.34
CA PHE A 256 -17.76 8.49 -12.15
C PHE A 256 -17.20 7.81 -13.40
N ALA A 257 -16.27 8.49 -14.07
CA ALA A 257 -15.98 8.33 -15.50
C ALA A 257 -17.26 8.51 -16.37
N ASP A 258 -17.21 9.27 -17.47
CA ASP A 258 -18.35 9.37 -18.40
C ASP A 258 -18.69 7.98 -18.93
N ARG A 259 -19.64 7.30 -18.28
CA ARG A 259 -20.22 6.03 -18.74
C ARG A 259 -21.34 6.27 -19.76
N SER A 260 -21.38 7.46 -20.36
CA SER A 260 -22.32 7.89 -21.39
C SER A 260 -21.89 7.55 -22.81
N ASP A 261 -20.67 7.02 -23.03
CA ASP A 261 -20.13 6.78 -24.38
C ASP A 261 -20.09 5.29 -24.77
N CYS A 262 -20.81 4.42 -24.05
CA CYS A 262 -21.08 3.05 -24.49
C CYS A 262 -22.58 2.89 -24.77
N GLY A 263 -23.02 3.49 -25.89
CA GLY A 263 -24.27 3.16 -26.57
C GLY A 263 -23.99 2.26 -27.77
#